data_AF-A0A8I5ZWE8-F1
#
_entry.id   AF-A0A8I5ZWE8-F1
#
_cell.length_a   1.000
_cell.length_b   1.000
_cell.length_c   1.000
_cell.angle_alpha   90.00
_cell.angle_beta   90.00
_cell.angle_gamma   90.00
#
_symmetry.space_group_name_H-M   'P 1'
#
loop_
_entity.id
_entity.type
_entity.pdbx_description
1 polymer ?
#
loop_
_entity_poly.entity_id
_entity_poly.type
_entity_poly.pdbx_seq_one_letter_code
_entity_poly.pdbx_strand_id
1 'polypeptide(L)'
;MELLNGTGLWSMAIFTVIFILLVDLMHRRHRWTSRYPPGPVPWPVLGNLLQVDLSNMPYSLYKLQHRYGDVFSLQKGWKPMVIVNRLKAVQEVLVTHGEDTADRPPVPIFKCLGVKPRSQGVILASYGPEWREQRRFSVSTLRTFGMGKKSLEEWVTKEAGHLCDAFTAQAGQSINPKAMLNKALCNVIASLIFARRFEYEDPYLIRMVKLVEESLTEVSGFIPEGTTLIINLSSVLKDETVWEKPHRFHPEHFLDAQGNFVKHEAFMPFSAGRRACLGEPLARMELFLFFTCLLQRFSFSVPVGQPRPSTHGFFAFPVAPLPYQLCAVVREQGL
;
A
#
# COMPACT_ATOMS: atom_id res chain seq x y z
N MET A 1 45.89 35.90 6.00
CA MET A 1 45.34 34.53 5.81
C MET A 1 45.74 33.69 7.02
N GLU A 2 45.10 33.89 8.17
CA GLU A 2 45.36 33.14 9.42
C GLU A 2 44.04 32.68 10.07
N LEU A 3 43.04 32.31 9.25
CA LEU A 3 41.67 32.13 9.76
C LEU A 3 41.29 30.70 10.15
N LEU A 4 42.22 29.73 10.15
CA LEU A 4 41.90 28.35 10.54
C LEU A 4 43.07 27.66 11.28
N ASN A 5 43.45 28.20 12.44
CA ASN A 5 44.10 27.37 13.44
C ASN A 5 43.07 26.33 13.93
N GLY A 6 43.48 25.05 14.04
CA GLY A 6 42.56 23.93 14.29
C GLY A 6 41.61 24.14 15.49
N THR A 7 42.02 24.91 16.50
CA THR A 7 41.21 25.27 17.69
C THR A 7 40.02 26.18 17.37
N GLY A 8 40.14 27.09 16.40
CA GLY A 8 39.05 27.96 15.96
C GLY A 8 37.98 27.22 15.17
N LEU A 9 38.40 26.25 14.35
CA LEU A 9 37.50 25.36 13.62
C LEU A 9 36.65 24.51 14.58
N TRP A 10 37.27 23.94 15.63
CA TRP A 10 36.55 23.16 16.65
C TRP A 10 35.56 24.02 17.45
N SER A 11 35.96 25.24 17.83
CA SER A 11 35.07 26.15 18.58
C SER A 11 33.85 26.56 17.75
N MET A 12 34.04 26.85 16.46
CA MET A 12 32.94 27.14 15.54
C MET A 12 32.04 25.93 15.34
N ALA A 13 32.61 24.73 15.16
CA ALA A 13 31.84 23.50 15.02
C ALA A 13 30.98 23.22 16.27
N ILE A 14 31.54 23.39 17.47
CA ILE A 14 30.82 23.23 18.74
C ILE A 14 29.68 24.25 18.84
N PHE A 15 29.95 25.53 18.53
CA PHE A 15 28.91 26.57 18.54
C PHE A 15 27.78 26.25 17.55
N THR A 16 28.11 25.82 16.33
CA THR A 16 27.12 25.42 15.33
C THR A 16 26.28 24.23 15.82
N VAL A 17 26.89 23.21 16.42
CA VAL A 17 26.16 22.07 16.99
C VAL A 17 25.23 22.51 18.11
N ILE A 18 25.69 23.32 19.05
CA ILE A 18 24.86 23.84 20.15
C ILE A 18 23.71 24.68 19.61
N PHE A 19 23.98 25.56 18.63
CA PHE A 19 22.95 26.37 17.98
C PHE A 19 21.88 25.50 17.31
N ILE A 20 22.29 24.47 16.56
CA ILE A 20 21.36 23.51 15.93
C ILE A 20 20.53 22.79 16.99
N LEU A 21 21.14 22.33 18.09
CA LEU A 21 20.45 21.67 19.18
C LEU A 21 19.44 22.59 19.88
N LEU A 22 19.81 23.86 20.12
CA LEU A 22 18.91 24.84 20.73
C LEU A 22 17.73 25.16 19.81
N VAL A 23 17.97 25.38 18.52
CA VAL A 23 16.90 25.58 17.52
C VAL A 23 15.97 24.37 17.48
N ASP A 24 16.52 23.15 17.45
CA ASP A 24 15.75 21.92 17.46
C ASP A 24 14.92 21.76 18.75
N LEU A 25 15.49 22.05 19.92
CA LEU A 25 14.79 22.03 21.21
C LEU A 25 13.67 23.08 21.29
N MET A 26 13.93 24.32 20.84
CA MET A 26 12.92 25.37 20.79
C MET A 26 11.76 24.98 19.86
N HIS A 27 12.09 24.44 18.69
CA HIS A 27 11.12 24.00 17.70
C HIS A 27 10.24 22.85 18.23
N ARG A 28 10.84 21.91 18.96
CA ARG A 28 10.12 20.81 19.62
C ARG A 28 9.24 21.28 20.76
N ARG A 29 9.76 22.14 21.64
CA ARG A 29 9.01 22.65 22.78
C ARG A 29 7.74 23.38 22.34
N HIS A 30 7.82 24.18 21.28
CA HIS A 30 6.68 24.92 20.74
C HIS A 30 5.60 24.00 20.13
N ARG A 31 5.95 22.85 19.55
CA ARG A 31 4.99 21.99 18.83
C ARG A 31 4.50 20.77 19.61
N TRP A 32 5.30 20.21 20.52
CA TRP A 32 5.16 18.78 20.90
C TRP A 32 4.51 18.52 22.27
N THR A 33 4.49 19.48 23.19
CA THR A 33 4.34 19.13 24.62
C THR A 33 2.91 19.03 25.18
N SER A 34 1.86 19.42 24.46
CA SER A 34 0.49 19.37 25.04
C SER A 34 -0.64 18.85 24.13
N ARG A 35 -0.42 18.62 22.83
CA ARG A 35 -1.51 18.29 21.88
C ARG A 35 -1.33 16.97 21.11
N TYR A 36 -0.20 16.30 21.26
CA TYR A 36 0.11 15.09 20.49
C TYR A 36 -0.04 13.82 21.33
N PRO A 37 -0.48 12.69 20.71
CA PRO A 37 -0.49 11.37 21.33
C PRO A 37 0.89 10.96 21.88
N PRO A 38 0.96 10.03 22.86
CA PRO A 38 2.22 9.55 23.41
C PRO A 38 3.13 8.97 22.32
N GLY A 39 4.44 8.95 22.54
CA GLY A 39 5.39 8.41 21.57
C GLY A 39 6.82 8.37 22.11
N PRO A 40 7.73 7.67 21.42
CA PRO A 40 9.12 7.62 21.83
C PRO A 40 9.78 9.00 21.73
N VAL A 41 10.65 9.30 22.71
CA VAL A 41 11.36 10.59 22.75
C VAL A 41 12.23 10.71 21.50
N PRO A 42 11.99 11.74 20.66
CA PRO A 42 12.71 11.90 19.41
C PRO A 42 14.15 12.38 19.64
N TRP A 43 15.10 11.87 18.85
CA TRP A 43 16.49 12.34 18.83
C TRP A 43 16.61 13.73 18.22
N PRO A 44 17.55 14.58 18.65
CA PRO A 44 17.74 15.90 18.07
C PRO A 44 17.97 15.82 16.55
N VAL A 45 17.35 16.73 15.80
CA VAL A 45 17.33 16.82 14.32
C VAL A 45 16.71 15.61 13.61
N LEU A 46 17.09 14.37 13.92
CA LEU A 46 16.69 13.15 13.22
C LEU A 46 15.26 12.68 13.56
N GLY A 47 14.74 13.07 14.72
CA GLY A 47 13.45 12.57 15.19
C GLY A 47 13.54 11.12 15.67
N ASN A 48 12.60 10.29 15.27
CA ASN A 48 12.55 8.86 15.59
C ASN A 48 13.13 7.98 14.47
N LEU A 49 13.85 8.55 13.49
CA LEU A 49 14.43 7.79 12.37
C LEU A 49 15.35 6.65 12.82
N LEU A 50 16.11 6.84 13.90
CA LEU A 50 16.99 5.80 14.46
C LEU A 50 16.26 4.76 15.32
N GLN A 51 15.02 5.04 15.70
CA GLN A 51 14.20 4.19 16.58
C GLN A 51 13.21 3.33 15.79
N VAL A 52 13.07 3.57 14.48
CA VAL A 52 12.19 2.83 13.58
C VAL A 52 13.05 2.15 12.54
N ASP A 53 13.01 0.83 12.49
CA ASP A 53 13.60 0.08 11.38
C ASP A 53 12.70 0.26 10.14
N LEU A 54 13.20 1.01 9.16
CA LEU A 54 12.49 1.27 7.90
C LEU A 54 12.45 0.04 7.00
N SER A 55 13.39 -0.91 7.14
CA SER A 55 13.40 -2.17 6.39
C SER A 55 12.32 -3.12 6.89
N ASN A 56 11.96 -3.05 8.17
CA ASN A 56 10.85 -3.79 8.76
C ASN A 56 9.89 -2.86 9.54
N MET A 57 9.36 -1.87 8.83
CA MET A 57 8.46 -0.87 9.41
C MET A 57 7.21 -1.49 10.07
N PRO A 58 6.51 -2.51 9.50
CA PRO A 58 5.34 -3.09 10.15
C PRO A 58 5.64 -3.68 11.54
N TYR A 59 6.77 -4.37 11.69
CA TYR A 59 7.19 -4.93 12.98
C TYR A 59 7.58 -3.85 13.98
N SER A 60 8.31 -2.82 13.53
CA SER A 60 8.65 -1.67 14.37
C SER A 60 7.41 -0.96 14.90
N LEU A 61 6.40 -0.75 14.04
CA LEU A 61 5.13 -0.16 14.44
C LEU A 61 4.34 -1.05 15.40
N TYR A 62 4.35 -2.37 15.21
CA TYR A 62 3.76 -3.32 16.15
C TYR A 62 4.38 -3.21 17.54
N LYS A 63 5.72 -3.16 17.64
CA LYS A 63 6.43 -2.99 18.92
C LYS A 63 6.10 -1.66 19.61
N LEU A 64 5.99 -0.58 18.84
CA LEU A 64 5.64 0.74 19.35
C LEU A 64 4.18 0.81 19.81
N GLN A 65 3.26 0.17 19.08
CA GLN A 65 1.86 0.05 19.46
C GLN A 65 1.73 -0.62 20.84
N HIS A 66 2.47 -1.70 21.10
CA HIS A 66 2.44 -2.39 22.39
C HIS A 66 2.94 -1.51 23.55
N ARG A 67 3.81 -0.54 23.27
CA ARG A 67 4.41 0.33 24.29
C ARG A 67 3.66 1.63 24.53
N TYR A 68 3.09 2.22 23.48
CA TYR A 68 2.48 3.56 23.52
C TYR A 68 0.96 3.56 23.29
N GLY A 69 0.37 2.41 22.96
CA GLY A 69 -1.05 2.24 22.72
C GLY A 69 -1.44 2.35 21.25
N ASP A 70 -2.74 2.43 20.99
CA ASP A 70 -3.32 2.33 19.65
C ASP A 70 -3.06 3.58 18.79
N VAL A 71 -2.89 4.74 19.41
CA VAL A 71 -2.56 6.00 18.73
C VAL A 71 -1.31 6.57 19.35
N PHE A 72 -0.25 6.69 18.56
CA PHE A 72 1.03 7.22 19.03
C PHE A 72 1.70 8.12 18.00
N SER A 73 2.55 9.02 18.49
CA SER A 73 3.27 9.99 17.66
C SER A 73 4.68 9.52 17.33
N LEU A 74 5.12 9.81 16.10
CA LEU A 74 6.49 9.71 15.63
C LEU A 74 6.91 11.02 14.98
N GLN A 75 8.21 11.20 14.79
CA GLN A 75 8.79 12.37 14.18
C GLN A 75 9.82 11.94 13.14
N LYS A 76 9.66 12.41 11.90
CA LYS A 76 10.66 12.24 10.84
C LYS A 76 11.32 13.59 10.59
N GLY A 77 12.56 13.77 11.07
CA GLY A 77 13.20 15.08 11.06
C GLY A 77 12.47 16.06 11.99
N TRP A 78 11.93 17.16 11.43
CA TRP A 78 11.04 18.11 12.15
C TRP A 78 9.55 17.91 11.87
N LYS A 79 9.18 16.85 11.16
CA LYS A 79 7.79 16.64 10.73
C LYS A 79 7.09 15.64 11.64
N PRO A 80 5.96 16.02 12.26
CA PRO A 80 5.20 15.12 13.12
C PRO A 80 4.40 14.12 12.29
N MET A 81 4.29 12.91 12.82
CA MET A 81 3.55 11.80 12.26
C MET A 81 2.71 11.19 13.38
N VAL A 82 1.47 10.81 13.09
CA VAL A 82 0.62 10.08 14.03
C VAL A 82 0.28 8.74 13.41
N ILE A 83 0.59 7.67 14.12
CA ILE A 83 0.28 6.30 13.73
C ILE A 83 -1.02 5.91 14.40
N VAL A 84 -1.99 5.47 13.60
CA VAL A 84 -3.31 5.04 14.04
C VAL A 84 -3.42 3.53 13.82
N ASN A 85 -3.66 2.79 14.90
CA ASN A 85 -3.73 1.34 14.92
C ASN A 85 -5.07 0.87 15.48
N ARG A 86 -5.42 -0.40 15.23
CA ARG A 86 -6.69 -1.05 15.59
C ARG A 86 -7.94 -0.45 14.93
N LEU A 87 -8.98 -1.28 14.85
CA LEU A 87 -10.20 -0.96 14.11
C LEU A 87 -10.87 0.33 14.62
N LYS A 88 -11.05 0.47 15.93
CA LYS A 88 -11.81 1.58 16.53
C LYS A 88 -11.17 2.94 16.23
N ALA A 89 -9.86 3.10 16.48
CA ALA A 89 -9.18 4.36 16.21
C ALA A 89 -9.10 4.65 14.71
N VAL A 90 -8.91 3.63 13.87
CA VAL A 90 -8.92 3.77 12.41
C VAL A 90 -10.29 4.24 11.91
N GLN A 91 -11.39 3.67 12.41
CA GLN A 91 -12.75 4.10 12.06
C GLN A 91 -13.05 5.52 12.54
N GLU A 92 -12.64 5.88 13.76
CA GLU A 92 -12.79 7.23 14.29
C GLU A 92 -12.10 8.26 13.40
N VAL A 93 -10.85 8.00 13.01
CA VAL A 93 -10.07 8.91 12.16
C VAL A 93 -10.63 8.98 10.74
N LEU A 94 -10.93 7.84 10.10
CA LEU A 94 -11.29 7.80 8.69
C LEU A 94 -12.77 8.04 8.40
N VAL A 95 -13.65 7.68 9.33
CA VAL A 95 -15.10 7.75 9.16
C VAL A 95 -15.68 8.92 9.95
N THR A 96 -15.50 8.93 11.27
CA THR A 96 -16.07 9.97 12.14
C THR A 96 -15.47 11.35 11.85
N HIS A 97 -14.14 11.44 11.77
CA HIS A 97 -13.41 12.66 11.42
C HIS A 97 -13.02 12.71 9.93
N GLY A 98 -13.75 12.00 9.07
CA GLY A 98 -13.38 11.78 7.68
C GLY A 98 -13.36 13.04 6.79
N GLU A 99 -13.89 14.19 7.22
CA GLU A 99 -13.69 15.46 6.51
C GLU A 99 -12.34 16.10 6.83
N ASP A 100 -11.93 16.06 8.09
CA ASP A 100 -10.68 16.66 8.58
C ASP A 100 -9.45 15.84 8.18
N THR A 101 -9.61 14.53 7.95
CA THR A 101 -8.52 13.57 7.72
C THR A 101 -8.42 13.10 6.27
N ALA A 102 -9.29 13.59 5.37
CA ALA A 102 -9.32 13.17 3.98
C ALA A 102 -8.27 13.84 3.09
N ASP A 103 -7.46 14.75 3.60
CA ASP A 103 -6.47 15.46 2.81
C ASP A 103 -5.27 14.57 2.42
N ARG A 104 -4.51 15.04 1.44
CA ARG A 104 -3.23 14.46 1.02
C ARG A 104 -2.16 15.52 1.12
N PRO A 105 -1.07 15.23 1.84
CA PRO A 105 -0.02 16.21 1.96
C PRO A 105 0.65 16.44 0.61
N PRO A 106 1.17 17.66 0.36
CA PRO A 106 1.79 17.98 -0.91
C PRO A 106 3.05 17.14 -1.08
N VAL A 107 3.16 16.46 -2.23
CA VAL A 107 4.34 15.68 -2.57
C VAL A 107 5.04 16.38 -3.75
N PRO A 108 6.18 17.07 -3.52
CA PRO A 108 6.82 17.94 -4.51
C PRO A 108 7.15 17.26 -5.84
N ILE A 109 7.50 15.97 -5.86
CA ILE A 109 7.85 15.27 -7.10
C ILE A 109 6.72 15.28 -8.13
N PHE A 110 5.46 15.32 -7.69
CA PHE A 110 4.33 15.37 -8.61
C PHE A 110 4.23 16.71 -9.34
N LYS A 111 4.76 17.81 -8.77
CA LYS A 111 4.89 19.08 -9.50
C LYS A 111 5.81 18.91 -10.70
N CYS A 112 6.89 18.15 -10.56
CA CYS A 112 7.80 17.82 -11.67
C CYS A 112 7.14 16.93 -12.73
N LEU A 113 6.19 16.09 -12.33
CA LEU A 113 5.37 15.25 -13.23
C LEU A 113 4.19 16.00 -13.87
N GLY A 114 4.15 17.33 -13.77
CA GLY A 114 3.11 18.15 -14.38
C GLY A 114 1.79 18.24 -13.60
N VAL A 115 1.75 17.73 -12.36
CA VAL A 115 0.58 17.92 -11.48
C VAL A 115 0.47 19.38 -11.09
N LYS A 116 -0.60 20.02 -11.59
CA LYS A 116 -0.98 21.39 -11.29
C LYS A 116 -2.05 21.42 -10.20
N PRO A 117 -2.26 22.57 -9.52
CA PRO A 117 -3.31 22.70 -8.50
C PRO A 117 -4.71 22.23 -8.96
N ARG A 118 -5.05 22.39 -10.25
CA ARG A 118 -6.33 21.93 -10.86
C ARG A 118 -6.22 20.60 -11.62
N SER A 119 -5.11 19.88 -11.53
CA SER A 119 -4.84 18.66 -12.31
C SER A 119 -4.11 17.63 -11.45
N GLN A 120 -4.73 17.26 -10.33
CA GLN A 120 -4.14 16.38 -9.33
C GLN A 120 -4.63 14.92 -9.39
N GLY A 121 -5.55 14.61 -10.31
CA GLY A 121 -6.17 13.29 -10.41
C GLY A 121 -7.01 12.96 -9.17
N VAL A 122 -6.95 11.70 -8.71
CA VAL A 122 -7.78 11.22 -7.58
C VAL A 122 -6.96 10.73 -6.37
N ILE A 123 -5.90 9.95 -6.61
CA ILE A 123 -5.19 9.23 -5.53
C ILE A 123 -4.42 10.18 -4.62
N LEU A 124 -3.70 11.14 -5.23
CA LEU A 124 -2.80 12.07 -4.54
C LEU A 124 -3.35 13.48 -4.43
N ALA A 125 -4.51 13.74 -5.02
CA ALA A 125 -5.14 15.04 -4.97
C ALA A 125 -5.47 15.44 -3.53
N SER A 126 -5.24 16.70 -3.18
CA SER A 126 -5.69 17.31 -1.93
C SER A 126 -7.21 17.27 -1.83
N TYR A 127 -7.73 17.27 -0.61
CA TYR A 127 -9.16 17.25 -0.38
C TYR A 127 -9.77 18.60 -0.76
N GLY A 128 -10.72 18.56 -1.70
CA GLY A 128 -11.32 19.77 -2.25
C GLY A 128 -12.42 19.45 -3.27
N PRO A 129 -13.08 20.47 -3.82
CA PRO A 129 -14.12 20.30 -4.82
C PRO A 129 -13.61 19.56 -6.07
N GLU A 130 -12.38 19.83 -6.52
CA GLU A 130 -11.77 19.17 -7.69
C GLU A 130 -11.60 17.67 -7.47
N TRP A 131 -11.11 17.25 -6.30
CA TRP A 131 -11.01 15.84 -5.95
C TRP A 131 -12.39 15.18 -5.86
N ARG A 132 -13.38 15.87 -5.24
CA ARG A 132 -14.76 15.35 -5.13
C ARG A 132 -15.38 15.13 -6.50
N GLU A 133 -15.16 16.06 -7.43
CA GLU A 133 -15.61 15.98 -8.82
C GLU A 133 -14.93 14.80 -9.55
N GLN A 134 -13.60 14.76 -9.56
CA GLN A 134 -12.85 13.70 -10.25
C GLN A 134 -13.18 12.31 -9.67
N ARG A 135 -13.28 12.17 -8.35
CA ARG A 135 -13.66 10.91 -7.72
C ARG A 135 -15.09 10.49 -8.09
N ARG A 136 -16.05 11.42 -8.07
CA ARG A 136 -17.43 11.13 -8.46
C ARG A 136 -17.50 10.72 -9.92
N PHE A 137 -16.79 11.44 -10.80
CA PHE A 137 -16.66 11.09 -12.20
C PHE A 137 -16.08 9.68 -12.36
N SER A 138 -14.91 9.38 -11.79
CA SER A 138 -14.29 8.06 -11.91
C SER A 138 -15.20 6.92 -11.43
N VAL A 139 -15.80 7.05 -10.25
CA VAL A 139 -16.68 6.01 -9.69
C VAL A 139 -17.94 5.82 -10.54
N SER A 140 -18.56 6.92 -10.99
CA SER A 140 -19.74 6.87 -11.86
C SER A 140 -19.41 6.23 -13.21
N THR A 141 -18.34 6.68 -13.85
CA THR A 141 -17.88 6.19 -15.15
C THR A 141 -17.51 4.72 -15.11
N LEU A 142 -16.79 4.26 -14.08
CA LEU A 142 -16.47 2.83 -13.91
C LEU A 142 -17.73 1.96 -13.76
N ARG A 143 -18.73 2.43 -13.00
CA ARG A 143 -20.03 1.74 -12.91
C ARG A 143 -20.76 1.71 -14.24
N THR A 144 -20.73 2.80 -15.00
CA THR A 144 -21.33 2.87 -16.34
C THR A 144 -20.70 1.83 -17.27
N PHE A 145 -19.36 1.75 -17.30
CA PHE A 145 -18.59 0.80 -18.12
C PHE A 145 -18.61 -0.66 -17.64
N GLY A 146 -19.32 -0.95 -16.55
CA GLY A 146 -19.64 -2.32 -16.19
C GLY A 146 -19.11 -2.78 -14.84
N MET A 147 -18.46 -1.92 -14.05
CA MET A 147 -18.10 -2.28 -12.67
C MET A 147 -19.36 -2.63 -11.87
N GLY A 148 -19.51 -3.91 -11.52
CA GLY A 148 -20.71 -4.47 -10.88
C GLY A 148 -21.80 -4.95 -11.85
N LYS A 149 -21.49 -5.13 -13.14
CA LYS A 149 -22.39 -5.67 -14.16
C LYS A 149 -21.76 -6.92 -14.82
N LYS A 150 -22.62 -7.84 -15.26
CA LYS A 150 -22.21 -9.07 -15.99
C LYS A 150 -21.32 -8.81 -17.20
N SER A 151 -21.53 -7.70 -17.91
CA SER A 151 -20.72 -7.36 -19.08
C SER A 151 -19.23 -7.27 -18.76
N LEU A 152 -18.86 -6.72 -17.60
CA LEU A 152 -17.45 -6.64 -17.21
C LEU A 152 -16.94 -7.98 -16.66
N GLU A 153 -17.79 -8.75 -15.97
CA GLU A 153 -17.45 -10.11 -15.53
C GLU A 153 -17.08 -11.00 -16.72
N GLU A 154 -17.83 -10.92 -17.83
CA GLU A 154 -17.51 -11.63 -19.07
C GLU A 154 -16.14 -11.20 -19.63
N TRP A 155 -15.84 -9.90 -19.63
CA TRP A 155 -14.54 -9.40 -20.07
C TRP A 155 -13.39 -9.88 -19.19
N VAL A 156 -13.54 -9.81 -17.86
CA VAL A 156 -12.51 -10.30 -16.92
C VAL A 156 -12.34 -11.81 -17.06
N THR A 157 -13.42 -12.55 -17.27
CA THR A 157 -13.36 -14.00 -17.51
C THR A 157 -12.64 -14.33 -18.82
N LYS A 158 -12.84 -13.54 -19.88
CA LYS A 158 -12.08 -13.66 -21.13
C LYS A 158 -10.58 -13.39 -20.92
N GLU A 159 -10.25 -12.33 -20.17
CA GLU A 159 -8.86 -12.03 -19.81
C GLU A 159 -8.24 -13.14 -18.96
N ALA A 160 -8.98 -13.71 -18.01
CA ALA A 160 -8.57 -14.88 -17.26
C ALA A 160 -8.35 -16.11 -18.16
N GLY A 161 -9.14 -16.26 -19.22
CA GLY A 161 -8.93 -17.25 -20.28
C GLY A 161 -7.57 -17.09 -20.96
N HIS A 162 -7.25 -15.88 -21.43
CA HIS A 162 -5.94 -15.58 -22.03
C HIS A 162 -4.77 -15.80 -21.06
N LEU A 163 -4.95 -15.45 -19.78
CA LEU A 163 -3.97 -15.76 -18.75
C LEU A 163 -3.77 -17.27 -18.61
N CYS A 164 -4.85 -18.05 -18.60
CA CYS A 164 -4.76 -19.51 -18.54
C CYS A 164 -4.06 -20.09 -19.78
N ASP A 165 -4.30 -19.55 -20.98
CA ASP A 165 -3.62 -19.99 -22.19
C ASP A 165 -2.11 -19.73 -22.09
N ALA A 166 -1.74 -18.56 -21.55
CA ALA A 166 -0.34 -18.22 -21.30
C ALA A 166 0.31 -19.14 -20.24
N PHE A 167 -0.42 -19.54 -19.19
CA PHE A 167 0.04 -20.54 -18.22
C PHE A 167 0.16 -21.94 -18.86
N THR A 168 -0.75 -22.30 -19.77
CA THR A 168 -0.71 -23.57 -20.50
C THR A 168 0.52 -23.67 -21.39
N ALA A 169 0.89 -22.57 -22.07
CA ALA A 169 2.09 -22.50 -22.91
C ALA A 169 3.39 -22.75 -22.13
N GLN A 170 3.38 -22.55 -20.80
CA GLN A 170 4.51 -22.80 -19.90
C GLN A 170 4.23 -23.94 -18.92
N ALA A 171 3.22 -24.78 -19.19
CA ALA A 171 2.81 -25.85 -18.31
C ALA A 171 3.96 -26.84 -18.05
N GLY A 172 4.11 -27.25 -16.79
CA GLY A 172 5.19 -28.15 -16.35
C GLY A 172 6.57 -27.49 -16.21
N GLN A 173 6.75 -26.23 -16.64
CA GLN A 173 7.99 -25.48 -16.41
C GLN A 173 7.93 -24.71 -15.09
N SER A 174 9.10 -24.39 -14.54
CA SER A 174 9.24 -23.47 -13.41
C SER A 174 9.08 -22.03 -13.90
N ILE A 175 8.01 -21.35 -13.47
CA ILE A 175 7.65 -20.01 -13.94
C ILE A 175 7.52 -19.00 -12.80
N ASN A 176 7.88 -17.74 -13.08
CA ASN A 176 7.59 -16.63 -12.18
C ASN A 176 6.26 -15.98 -12.63
N PRO A 177 5.19 -16.12 -11.84
CA PRO A 177 3.86 -15.69 -12.27
C PRO A 177 3.68 -14.17 -12.29
N LYS A 178 4.56 -13.40 -11.62
CA LYS A 178 4.38 -11.96 -11.39
C LYS A 178 4.10 -11.20 -12.69
N ALA A 179 4.95 -11.42 -13.71
CA ALA A 179 4.85 -10.67 -14.96
C ALA A 179 3.54 -10.96 -15.70
N MET A 180 3.11 -12.23 -15.74
CA MET A 180 1.89 -12.63 -16.43
C MET A 180 0.64 -12.11 -15.72
N LEU A 181 0.61 -12.24 -14.38
CA LEU A 181 -0.47 -11.70 -13.55
C LEU A 181 -0.59 -10.18 -13.71
N ASN A 182 0.54 -9.45 -13.64
CA ASN A 182 0.53 -8.00 -13.79
C ASN A 182 0.04 -7.57 -15.17
N LYS A 183 0.44 -8.26 -16.25
CA LYS A 183 -0.06 -7.99 -17.60
C LYS A 183 -1.56 -8.21 -17.72
N ALA A 184 -2.08 -9.31 -17.19
CA ALA A 184 -3.51 -9.63 -17.22
C ALA A 184 -4.36 -8.59 -16.46
N LEU A 185 -3.94 -8.26 -15.23
CA LEU A 185 -4.61 -7.25 -14.41
C LEU A 185 -4.55 -5.86 -15.06
N CYS A 186 -3.39 -5.48 -15.62
CA CYS A 186 -3.26 -4.25 -16.38
C CYS A 186 -4.18 -4.21 -17.60
N ASN A 187 -4.40 -5.34 -18.28
CA ASN A 187 -5.33 -5.41 -19.42
C ASN A 187 -6.80 -5.19 -19.02
N VAL A 188 -7.23 -5.62 -17.83
CA VAL A 188 -8.60 -5.35 -17.36
C VAL A 188 -8.83 -3.84 -17.22
N ILE A 189 -7.95 -3.15 -16.50
CA ILE A 189 -8.08 -1.70 -16.33
C ILE A 189 -7.79 -0.94 -17.63
N ALA A 190 -6.88 -1.42 -18.47
CA ALA A 190 -6.61 -0.85 -19.77
C ALA A 190 -7.83 -0.94 -20.71
N SER A 191 -8.59 -2.04 -20.64
CA SER A 191 -9.83 -2.18 -21.41
C SER A 191 -10.89 -1.18 -20.96
N LEU A 192 -10.94 -0.83 -19.66
CA LEU A 192 -11.84 0.19 -19.14
C LEU A 192 -11.43 1.62 -19.53
N ILE A 193 -10.12 1.89 -19.59
CA ILE A 193 -9.59 3.24 -19.83
C ILE A 193 -9.43 3.53 -21.34
N PHE A 194 -8.84 2.59 -22.07
CA PHE A 194 -8.47 2.73 -23.49
C PHE A 194 -9.45 2.04 -24.44
N ALA A 195 -10.47 1.37 -23.91
CA ALA A 195 -11.42 0.57 -24.70
C ALA A 195 -10.74 -0.51 -25.57
N ARG A 196 -9.56 -0.98 -25.17
CA ARG A 196 -8.79 -2.01 -25.88
C ARG A 196 -7.97 -2.88 -24.95
N ARG A 197 -7.74 -4.11 -25.40
CA ARG A 197 -6.75 -5.04 -24.86
C ARG A 197 -5.40 -4.84 -25.55
N PHE A 198 -4.32 -5.20 -24.87
CA PHE A 198 -2.98 -5.32 -25.43
C PHE A 198 -2.51 -6.77 -25.37
N GLU A 199 -1.74 -7.21 -26.37
CA GLU A 199 -1.06 -8.51 -26.30
C GLU A 199 0.00 -8.50 -25.21
N TYR A 200 0.32 -9.66 -24.64
CA TYR A 200 1.27 -9.74 -23.52
C TYR A 200 2.71 -9.38 -23.92
N GLU A 201 3.03 -9.52 -25.21
CA GLU A 201 4.31 -9.16 -25.81
C GLU A 201 4.31 -7.71 -26.33
N ASP A 202 3.18 -7.00 -26.27
CA ASP A 202 3.08 -5.61 -26.74
C ASP A 202 4.06 -4.72 -25.94
N PRO A 203 5.01 -4.04 -26.62
CA PRO A 203 5.97 -3.16 -25.97
C PRO A 203 5.31 -2.04 -25.17
N TYR A 204 4.13 -1.58 -25.57
CA TYR A 204 3.38 -0.54 -24.88
C TYR A 204 2.84 -1.03 -23.53
N LEU A 205 2.28 -2.25 -23.49
CA LEU A 205 1.82 -2.86 -22.24
C LEU A 205 3.00 -3.11 -21.28
N ILE A 206 4.09 -3.68 -21.79
CA ILE A 206 5.29 -3.94 -20.99
C ILE A 206 5.83 -2.64 -20.39
N ARG A 207 5.89 -1.57 -21.19
CA ARG A 207 6.32 -0.25 -20.73
C ARG A 207 5.35 0.32 -19.69
N MET A 208 4.04 0.17 -19.88
CA MET A 208 3.04 0.65 -18.94
C MET A 208 3.15 -0.04 -17.58
N VAL A 209 3.23 -1.37 -17.56
CA VAL A 209 3.43 -2.16 -16.33
C VAL A 209 4.69 -1.71 -15.61
N LYS A 210 5.80 -1.57 -16.34
CA LYS A 210 7.08 -1.12 -15.78
C LYS A 210 6.98 0.27 -15.15
N LEU A 211 6.39 1.24 -15.86
CA LEU A 211 6.22 2.61 -15.35
C LEU A 211 5.34 2.66 -14.09
N VAL A 212 4.29 1.83 -14.02
CA VAL A 212 3.43 1.73 -12.83
C VAL A 212 4.22 1.16 -11.66
N GLU A 213 5.00 0.10 -11.86
CA GLU A 213 5.84 -0.48 -10.82
C GLU A 213 6.89 0.52 -10.30
N GLU A 214 7.61 1.21 -11.19
CA GLU A 214 8.61 2.22 -10.83
C GLU A 214 7.98 3.40 -10.07
N SER A 215 6.84 3.92 -10.54
CA SER A 215 6.14 5.04 -9.89
C SER A 215 5.71 4.72 -8.46
N LEU A 216 5.30 3.48 -8.18
CA LEU A 216 4.92 3.06 -6.82
C LEU A 216 6.14 3.01 -5.88
N THR A 217 7.31 2.60 -6.38
CA THR A 217 8.53 2.57 -5.57
C THR A 217 9.01 3.97 -5.19
N GLU A 218 8.96 4.94 -6.10
CA GLU A 218 9.44 6.30 -5.84
C GLU A 218 8.62 7.05 -4.78
N VAL A 219 7.29 6.84 -4.74
CA VAL A 219 6.40 7.49 -3.76
C VAL A 219 6.77 7.16 -2.30
N SER A 220 7.36 5.99 -2.06
CA SER A 220 7.71 5.52 -0.72
C SER A 220 8.84 6.31 -0.02
N GLY A 221 9.64 7.09 -0.77
CA GLY A 221 10.78 7.83 -0.23
C GLY A 221 10.48 9.23 0.33
N PHE A 222 9.34 9.84 -0.01
CA PHE A 222 9.13 11.27 0.22
C PHE A 222 8.59 11.61 1.62
N ILE A 223 8.96 12.79 2.11
CA ILE A 223 8.50 13.33 3.40
C ILE A 223 7.50 14.46 3.14
N PRO A 224 6.19 14.21 3.30
CA PRO A 224 5.15 15.23 3.12
C PRO A 224 5.23 16.43 4.08
N GLU A 225 4.65 17.58 3.75
CA GLU A 225 4.45 18.70 4.70
C GLU A 225 3.22 18.50 5.59
N GLY A 226 3.22 19.10 6.79
CA GLY A 226 2.14 18.98 7.77
C GLY A 226 2.25 17.74 8.68
N THR A 227 1.23 17.54 9.50
CA THR A 227 1.10 16.31 10.32
C THR A 227 0.65 15.17 9.44
N THR A 228 1.44 14.10 9.36
CA THR A 228 1.09 12.94 8.55
C THR A 228 0.36 11.91 9.39
N LEU A 229 -0.88 11.58 9.01
CA LEU A 229 -1.59 10.44 9.58
C LEU A 229 -1.20 9.17 8.82
N ILE A 230 -0.67 8.17 9.52
CA ILE A 230 -0.43 6.83 8.98
C ILE A 230 -1.46 5.88 9.58
N ILE A 231 -2.32 5.37 8.71
CA ILE A 231 -3.27 4.32 9.04
C ILE A 231 -2.57 2.98 8.90
N ASN A 232 -2.31 2.31 10.03
CA ASN A 232 -1.69 0.99 10.02
C ASN A 232 -2.75 -0.11 9.81
N LEU A 233 -3.15 -0.33 8.56
CA LEU A 233 -4.11 -1.39 8.22
C LEU A 233 -3.62 -2.79 8.63
N SER A 234 -2.30 -3.02 8.68
CA SER A 234 -1.77 -4.30 9.16
C SER A 234 -2.09 -4.56 10.63
N SER A 235 -2.22 -3.51 11.46
CA SER A 235 -2.64 -3.69 12.86
C SER A 235 -4.09 -4.14 12.97
N VAL A 236 -4.96 -3.74 12.02
CA VAL A 236 -6.37 -4.13 11.98
C VAL A 236 -6.52 -5.54 11.43
N LEU A 237 -5.82 -5.84 10.34
CA LEU A 237 -5.86 -7.14 9.65
C LEU A 237 -5.11 -8.26 10.40
N LYS A 238 -4.30 -7.92 11.41
CA LYS A 238 -3.57 -8.86 12.26
C LYS A 238 -3.82 -8.62 13.76
N ASP A 239 -4.96 -8.03 14.12
CA ASP A 239 -5.31 -7.80 15.51
C ASP A 239 -5.55 -9.13 16.24
N GLU A 240 -4.67 -9.46 17.18
CA GLU A 240 -4.73 -10.68 18.02
C GLU A 240 -5.97 -10.76 18.92
N THR A 241 -6.67 -9.64 19.14
CA THR A 241 -7.95 -9.62 19.87
C THR A 241 -9.15 -9.98 19.00
N VAL A 242 -8.98 -9.99 17.68
CA VAL A 242 -10.05 -10.21 16.69
C VAL A 242 -9.85 -11.51 15.92
N TRP A 243 -8.63 -11.76 15.45
CA TRP A 243 -8.33 -12.90 14.59
C TRP A 243 -7.68 -14.01 15.41
N GLU A 244 -8.16 -15.25 15.27
CA GLU A 244 -7.65 -16.40 16.06
C GLU A 244 -6.15 -16.68 15.80
N LYS A 245 -5.77 -16.79 14.52
CA LYS A 245 -4.40 -17.05 14.07
C LYS A 245 -3.89 -15.91 13.13
N PRO A 246 -3.70 -14.66 13.61
CA PRO A 246 -3.50 -13.48 12.76
C PRO A 246 -2.23 -13.51 11.90
N HIS A 247 -1.23 -14.27 12.32
CA HIS A 247 0.06 -14.41 11.65
C HIS A 247 0.16 -15.70 10.81
N ARG A 248 -0.96 -16.41 10.60
CA ARG A 248 -1.05 -17.60 9.76
C ARG A 248 -2.10 -17.41 8.67
N PHE A 249 -1.87 -18.03 7.51
CA PHE A 249 -2.92 -18.17 6.51
C PHE A 249 -3.96 -19.17 7.03
N HIS A 250 -5.13 -18.66 7.42
CA HIS A 250 -6.20 -19.43 8.05
C HIS A 250 -7.57 -19.02 7.47
N PRO A 251 -8.02 -19.66 6.38
CA PRO A 251 -9.29 -19.32 5.72
C PRO A 251 -10.50 -19.33 6.67
N GLU A 252 -10.46 -20.16 7.71
CA GLU A 252 -11.48 -20.29 8.74
C GLU A 252 -11.74 -19.00 9.51
N HIS A 253 -10.84 -18.01 9.43
CA HIS A 253 -11.13 -16.63 9.89
C HIS A 253 -12.37 -16.00 9.27
N PHE A 254 -12.81 -16.51 8.11
CA PHE A 254 -13.97 -16.03 7.38
C PHE A 254 -15.08 -17.08 7.30
N LEU A 255 -15.04 -18.12 8.13
CA LEU A 255 -16.04 -19.19 8.15
C LEU A 255 -16.64 -19.32 9.55
N ASP A 256 -17.96 -19.51 9.63
CA ASP A 256 -18.60 -19.95 10.87
C ASP A 256 -18.40 -21.46 11.10
N ALA A 257 -18.90 -21.98 12.22
CA ALA A 257 -18.82 -23.39 12.56
C ALA A 257 -19.56 -24.32 11.58
N GLN A 258 -20.44 -23.77 10.74
CA GLN A 258 -21.19 -24.49 9.71
C GLN A 258 -20.51 -24.39 8.33
N GLY A 259 -19.41 -23.64 8.21
CA GLY A 259 -18.70 -23.42 6.96
C GLY A 259 -19.28 -22.32 6.08
N ASN A 260 -20.21 -21.48 6.58
CA ASN A 260 -20.70 -20.34 5.83
C ASN A 260 -19.72 -19.17 5.90
N PHE A 261 -19.63 -18.41 4.81
CA PHE A 261 -18.79 -17.22 4.77
C PHE A 261 -19.32 -16.12 5.70
N VAL A 262 -18.44 -15.61 6.57
CA VAL A 262 -18.70 -14.48 7.47
C VAL A 262 -17.72 -13.35 7.17
N LYS A 263 -18.25 -12.16 6.91
CA LYS A 263 -17.45 -10.96 6.73
C LYS A 263 -17.20 -10.27 8.08
N HIS A 264 -15.94 -10.13 8.46
CA HIS A 264 -15.56 -9.41 9.68
C HIS A 264 -15.41 -7.90 9.43
N GLU A 265 -15.80 -7.05 10.39
CA GLU A 265 -15.61 -5.59 10.28
C GLU A 265 -14.13 -5.19 10.24
N ALA A 266 -13.28 -5.94 10.94
CA ALA A 266 -11.83 -5.78 10.89
C ALA A 266 -11.21 -6.15 9.54
N PHE A 267 -11.98 -6.73 8.60
CA PHE A 267 -11.52 -6.95 7.23
C PHE A 267 -11.57 -5.65 6.43
N MET A 268 -10.53 -4.82 6.59
CA MET A 268 -10.39 -3.50 5.97
C MET A 268 -9.17 -3.39 5.04
N PRO A 269 -8.98 -4.28 4.03
CA PRO A 269 -7.85 -4.17 3.09
C PRO A 269 -7.97 -2.96 2.15
N PHE A 270 -9.18 -2.41 1.97
CA PHE A 270 -9.46 -1.28 1.07
C PHE A 270 -9.60 0.06 1.81
N SER A 271 -9.15 0.13 3.07
CA SER A 271 -9.34 1.27 3.96
C SER A 271 -10.83 1.60 4.20
N ALA A 272 -11.12 2.78 4.74
CA ALA A 272 -12.47 3.23 5.05
C ALA A 272 -12.66 4.74 4.77
N GLY A 273 -13.90 5.20 4.92
CA GLY A 273 -14.25 6.62 4.80
C GLY A 273 -14.20 7.17 3.38
N ARG A 274 -14.13 8.50 3.27
CA ARG A 274 -14.23 9.23 1.99
C ARG A 274 -13.11 8.90 1.01
N ARG A 275 -11.97 8.43 1.52
CA ARG A 275 -10.78 8.04 0.76
C ARG A 275 -10.62 6.53 0.60
N ALA A 276 -11.62 5.71 0.97
CA ALA A 276 -11.62 4.27 0.71
C ALA A 276 -11.33 3.97 -0.77
N CYS A 277 -10.81 2.78 -1.07
CA CYS A 277 -10.43 2.40 -2.42
C CYS A 277 -11.63 2.50 -3.38
N LEU A 278 -11.53 3.36 -4.39
CA LEU A 278 -12.59 3.50 -5.39
C LEU A 278 -12.70 2.28 -6.32
N GLY A 279 -11.62 1.48 -6.40
CA GLY A 279 -11.53 0.25 -7.19
C GLY A 279 -11.88 -1.02 -6.43
N GLU A 280 -12.36 -0.96 -5.17
CA GLU A 280 -12.72 -2.15 -4.38
C GLU A 280 -13.68 -3.10 -5.13
N PRO A 281 -14.76 -2.63 -5.81
CA PRO A 281 -15.65 -3.53 -6.52
C PRO A 281 -14.97 -4.25 -7.69
N LEU A 282 -14.12 -3.55 -8.43
CA LEU A 282 -13.34 -4.12 -9.53
C LEU A 282 -12.34 -5.15 -9.01
N ALA A 283 -11.57 -4.79 -7.97
CA ALA A 283 -10.56 -5.66 -7.38
C ALA A 283 -11.16 -6.96 -6.83
N ARG A 284 -12.33 -6.91 -6.16
CA ARG A 284 -13.00 -8.12 -5.67
C ARG A 284 -13.41 -9.07 -6.80
N MET A 285 -13.93 -8.53 -7.89
CA MET A 285 -14.33 -9.31 -9.05
C MET A 285 -13.11 -9.92 -9.76
N GLU A 286 -12.05 -9.13 -9.98
CA GLU A 286 -10.79 -9.61 -10.54
C GLU A 286 -10.19 -10.73 -9.68
N LEU A 287 -10.06 -10.50 -8.36
CA LEU A 287 -9.54 -11.51 -7.43
C LEU A 287 -10.34 -12.82 -7.51
N PHE A 288 -11.67 -12.74 -7.49
CA PHE A 288 -12.51 -13.92 -7.56
C PHE A 288 -12.37 -14.67 -8.89
N LEU A 289 -12.51 -13.96 -10.02
CA LEU A 289 -12.51 -14.57 -11.35
C LEU A 289 -11.13 -15.11 -11.74
N PHE A 290 -10.05 -14.34 -11.57
CA PHE A 290 -8.70 -14.84 -11.87
C PHE A 290 -8.34 -16.02 -10.97
N PHE A 291 -8.61 -15.95 -9.66
CA PHE A 291 -8.29 -17.03 -8.74
C PHE A 291 -9.05 -18.32 -9.06
N THR A 292 -10.36 -18.22 -9.29
CA THR A 292 -11.20 -19.39 -9.59
C THR A 292 -10.87 -19.99 -10.97
N CYS A 293 -10.71 -19.17 -12.03
CA CYS A 293 -10.35 -19.67 -13.35
C CYS A 293 -8.99 -20.39 -13.34
N LEU A 294 -7.99 -19.83 -12.65
CA LEU A 294 -6.68 -20.45 -12.52
C LEU A 294 -6.75 -21.78 -11.77
N LEU A 295 -7.40 -21.84 -10.60
CA LEU A 295 -7.49 -23.07 -9.80
C LEU A 295 -8.43 -24.14 -10.37
N GLN A 296 -9.40 -23.74 -11.22
CA GLN A 296 -10.21 -24.69 -11.97
C GLN A 296 -9.38 -25.44 -13.02
N ARG A 297 -8.42 -24.77 -13.65
CA ARG A 297 -7.62 -25.34 -14.75
C ARG A 297 -6.28 -25.91 -14.31
N PHE A 298 -5.68 -25.38 -13.25
CA PHE A 298 -4.32 -25.73 -12.84
C PHE A 298 -4.24 -26.18 -11.38
N SER A 299 -3.27 -27.06 -11.13
CA SER A 299 -2.71 -27.30 -9.81
C SER A 299 -1.34 -26.62 -9.74
N PHE A 300 -1.13 -25.79 -8.71
CA PHE A 300 0.13 -25.08 -8.50
C PHE A 300 0.99 -25.77 -7.45
N SER A 301 2.28 -25.93 -7.74
CA SER A 301 3.24 -26.54 -6.82
C SER A 301 4.57 -25.79 -6.83
N VAL A 302 5.38 -26.00 -5.79
CA VAL A 302 6.76 -25.51 -5.76
C VAL A 302 7.60 -26.40 -6.69
N PRO A 303 8.49 -25.86 -7.53
CA PRO A 303 9.33 -26.66 -8.41
C PRO A 303 10.18 -27.66 -7.63
N VAL A 304 10.37 -28.85 -8.19
CA VAL A 304 11.14 -29.92 -7.56
C VAL A 304 12.56 -29.43 -7.21
N GLY A 305 12.99 -29.67 -5.97
CA GLY A 305 14.31 -29.27 -5.49
C GLY A 305 14.42 -27.81 -5.04
N GLN A 306 13.36 -26.99 -5.14
CA GLN A 306 13.35 -25.63 -4.59
C GLN A 306 12.78 -25.58 -3.17
N PRO A 307 13.30 -24.67 -2.31
CA PRO A 307 12.73 -24.46 -0.99
C PRO A 307 11.33 -23.86 -1.10
N ARG A 308 10.49 -24.12 -0.09
CA ARG A 308 9.18 -23.48 0.02
C ARG A 308 9.35 -21.95 0.02
N PRO A 309 8.60 -21.20 -0.81
CA PRO A 309 8.65 -19.74 -0.81
C PRO A 309 8.31 -19.18 0.57
N SER A 310 9.02 -18.12 0.96
CA SER A 310 8.72 -17.38 2.18
C SER A 310 7.34 -16.73 2.08
N THR A 311 6.57 -16.79 3.17
CA THR A 311 5.31 -16.06 3.30
C THR A 311 5.51 -14.62 3.80
N HIS A 312 6.75 -14.24 4.11
CA HIS A 312 7.09 -12.85 4.44
C HIS A 312 7.33 -12.05 3.17
N GLY A 313 6.54 -10.99 3.00
CA GLY A 313 6.75 -10.01 1.94
C GLY A 313 7.90 -9.05 2.26
N PHE A 314 8.46 -8.45 1.22
CA PHE A 314 9.34 -7.30 1.35
C PHE A 314 8.49 -6.05 1.57
N PHE A 315 8.83 -5.25 2.57
CA PHE A 315 8.13 -4.00 2.84
C PHE A 315 8.49 -2.95 1.77
N ALA A 316 7.53 -2.70 0.89
CA ALA A 316 7.45 -1.53 0.03
C ALA A 316 6.04 -0.93 0.16
N PHE A 317 5.82 0.21 -0.48
CA PHE A 317 4.49 0.76 -0.67
C PHE A 317 4.07 0.53 -2.12
N PRO A 318 3.45 -0.62 -2.49
CA PRO A 318 2.83 -1.67 -1.67
C PRO A 318 3.75 -2.84 -1.26
N VAL A 319 3.33 -3.65 -0.27
CA VAL A 319 4.04 -4.88 0.15
C VAL A 319 3.93 -5.93 -0.95
N ALA A 320 5.07 -6.43 -1.42
CA ALA A 320 5.14 -7.48 -2.43
C ALA A 320 5.72 -8.77 -1.83
N PRO A 321 5.28 -9.96 -2.29
CA PRO A 321 5.97 -11.20 -1.94
C PRO A 321 7.41 -11.18 -2.46
N LEU A 322 8.31 -11.91 -1.80
CA LEU A 322 9.63 -12.17 -2.35
C LEU A 322 9.51 -12.93 -3.68
N PRO A 323 10.43 -12.72 -4.65
CA PRO A 323 10.43 -13.47 -5.89
C PRO A 323 10.37 -14.97 -5.64
N TYR A 324 9.45 -15.65 -6.33
CA TYR A 324 9.27 -17.09 -6.22
C TYR A 324 8.98 -17.69 -7.59
N GLN A 325 9.22 -19.00 -7.69
CA GLN A 325 8.91 -19.81 -8.86
C GLN A 325 7.81 -20.80 -8.48
N LEU A 326 6.98 -21.17 -9.45
CA LEU A 326 5.95 -22.19 -9.29
C LEU A 326 5.85 -23.05 -10.55
N CYS A 327 5.37 -24.27 -10.42
CA CYS A 327 4.96 -25.11 -11.53
C CYS A 327 3.43 -25.12 -11.61
N ALA A 328 2.89 -24.83 -12.79
CA ALA A 328 1.47 -24.97 -13.09
C ALA A 328 1.26 -26.25 -13.89
N VAL A 329 0.48 -27.18 -13.34
CA VAL A 329 0.14 -28.45 -14.00
C VAL A 329 -1.34 -28.41 -14.35
N VAL A 330 -1.67 -28.66 -15.61
CA VAL A 330 -3.08 -28.74 -16.06
C VAL A 330 -3.77 -29.85 -15.31
N ARG A 331 -4.94 -29.55 -14.73
CA ARG A 331 -5.77 -30.56 -14.10
C ARG A 331 -6.41 -31.40 -15.19
N GLU A 332 -6.29 -32.73 -15.08
CA GLU A 332 -7.14 -33.61 -15.87
C GLU A 332 -8.59 -33.28 -15.51
N GLN A 333 -9.34 -32.79 -16.50
CA GLN A 333 -10.79 -32.68 -16.35
C GLN A 333 -11.29 -34.12 -16.25
N GLY A 334 -11.62 -34.55 -15.04
CA GLY A 334 -12.34 -35.80 -14.83
C GLY A 334 -13.56 -35.82 -15.73
N LEU A 335 -13.65 -36.89 -16.52
CA LEU A 335 -14.69 -37.18 -17.50
C LEU A 335 -16.10 -37.13 -16.88
#